data_AF-S3AF50-F1
#
_entry.id   AF-S3AF50-F1
#
_cell.length_a   1.000
_cell.length_b   1.000
_cell.length_c   1.000
_cell.angle_alpha   90.00
_cell.angle_beta   90.00
_cell.angle_gamma   90.00
#
_symmetry.space_group_name_H-M   'P 1'
#
loop_
_entity.id
_entity.type
_entity.pdbx_description
1 polymer ?
#
loop_
_entity_poly.entity_id
_entity_poly.type
_entity_poly.pdbx_seq_one_letter_code
_entity_poly.pdbx_strand_id
1 'polypeptide(L)'
;MNDEPATVGYTTLRGTTPDHTGSGDGVIRWMQHQSQDELLARRGAIVAGLREITHLEFVNGGGTGSLEYTAADPAVTETTAGSGLLAGHLFDGYRAFTPAPAAAFALEVVRKPLDDIAVVLGGGWIASGPPVASRQPRPVWPPGLKTLGREGAGEVQTPLQGESARRLRVGDRVWFRHAKSGELSERVDRYHLTLGESLVGEAATYRGEGKSFL
;
A
#
# COMPACT_ATOMS: atom_id res chain seq x y z
N MET A 1 31.21 28.45 14.43
CA MET A 1 29.93 27.85 14.82
C MET A 1 29.42 27.23 13.53
N ASN A 2 29.48 25.90 13.41
CA ASN A 2 29.14 25.20 12.18
C ASN A 2 27.60 25.18 12.08
N ASP A 3 27.04 25.98 11.18
CA ASP A 3 25.63 25.90 10.79
C ASP A 3 25.43 24.62 9.97
N GLU A 4 25.15 23.50 10.64
CA GLU A 4 24.53 22.37 9.94
C GLU A 4 23.03 22.67 9.74
N PRO A 5 22.48 22.48 8.53
CA PRO A 5 21.07 22.70 8.27
C PRO A 5 20.22 21.73 9.09
N ALA A 6 19.29 22.27 9.87
CA ALA A 6 18.37 21.47 10.67
C ALA A 6 17.25 20.91 9.78
N THR A 7 17.07 19.59 9.82
CA THR A 7 15.94 18.87 9.20
C THR A 7 14.87 18.60 10.25
N VAL A 8 13.61 18.94 9.95
CA VAL A 8 12.46 18.54 10.78
C VAL A 8 11.48 17.74 9.94
N GLY A 9 11.35 16.45 10.27
CA GLY A 9 10.36 15.56 9.66
C GLY A 9 9.12 15.41 10.54
N TYR A 10 7.93 15.61 9.96
CA TYR A 10 6.66 15.38 10.65
C TYR A 10 5.88 14.23 9.99
N THR A 11 6.03 13.01 10.52
CA THR A 11 5.30 11.83 10.02
C THR A 11 3.87 11.84 10.56
N THR A 12 2.90 12.11 9.69
CA THR A 12 1.47 12.05 10.06
C THR A 12 0.95 10.61 9.85
N LEU A 13 0.92 9.81 10.91
CA LEU A 13 0.42 8.42 10.85
C LEU A 13 -1.10 8.32 10.59
N ARG A 14 -1.87 9.40 10.73
CA ARG A 14 -3.35 9.35 10.74
C ARG A 14 -4.03 9.59 9.39
N GLY A 15 -3.32 10.11 8.38
CA GLY A 15 -3.88 10.44 7.06
C GLY A 15 -3.99 9.28 6.07
N THR A 16 -3.61 8.06 6.44
CA THR A 16 -3.44 6.94 5.50
C THR A 16 -4.54 5.86 5.59
N THR A 17 -5.60 6.13 6.36
CA THR A 17 -6.71 5.18 6.49
C THR A 17 -7.71 5.36 5.35
N PRO A 18 -8.06 4.30 4.59
CA PRO A 18 -9.12 4.34 3.59
C PRO A 18 -10.45 4.84 4.20
N ASP A 19 -11.21 5.63 3.46
CA ASP A 19 -12.42 6.33 3.93
C ASP A 19 -13.66 6.08 3.05
N HIS A 20 -13.58 5.02 2.25
CA HIS A 20 -14.65 4.48 1.39
C HIS A 20 -14.66 2.94 1.50
N THR A 21 -14.81 2.43 2.72
CA THR A 21 -14.77 0.99 3.03
C THR A 21 -16.05 0.45 3.68
N GLY A 22 -16.99 1.32 4.08
CA GLY A 22 -18.30 0.95 4.61
C GLY A 22 -18.69 1.67 5.90
N SER A 23 -19.26 0.94 6.85
CA SER A 23 -19.76 1.48 8.13
C SER A 23 -18.60 2.03 8.98
N GLY A 24 -18.56 3.35 9.18
CA GLY A 24 -17.50 4.05 9.90
C GLY A 24 -16.83 5.16 9.09
N ASP A 25 -17.00 5.18 7.77
CA ASP A 25 -16.37 6.16 6.88
C ASP A 25 -16.73 7.62 7.26
N GLY A 26 -17.95 7.88 7.74
CA GLY A 26 -18.35 9.21 8.20
C GLY A 26 -17.56 9.71 9.41
N VAL A 27 -17.27 8.83 10.36
CA VAL A 27 -16.44 9.14 11.53
C VAL A 27 -14.98 9.31 11.12
N ILE A 28 -14.47 8.43 10.24
CA ILE A 28 -13.12 8.52 9.69
C ILE A 28 -12.91 9.86 8.99
N ARG A 29 -13.86 10.28 8.15
CA ARG A 29 -13.82 11.58 7.46
C ARG A 29 -13.83 12.75 8.42
N TRP A 30 -14.74 12.74 9.39
CA TRP A 30 -14.79 13.80 10.39
C TRP A 30 -13.48 13.90 11.17
N MET A 31 -12.92 12.76 11.59
CA MET A 31 -11.62 12.70 12.27
C MET A 31 -10.48 13.19 11.37
N GLN A 32 -10.47 12.82 10.09
CA GLN A 32 -9.47 13.29 9.12
C GLN A 32 -9.52 14.81 8.97
N HIS A 33 -10.71 15.39 8.79
CA HIS A 33 -10.87 16.84 8.66
C HIS A 33 -10.45 17.59 9.93
N GLN A 34 -10.88 17.13 11.10
CA GLN A 34 -10.47 17.77 12.37
C GLN A 34 -8.97 17.67 12.59
N SER A 35 -8.38 16.50 12.28
CA SER A 35 -6.94 16.30 12.38
C SER A 35 -6.19 17.21 11.41
N GLN A 36 -6.72 17.45 10.21
CA GLN A 36 -6.12 18.35 9.23
C GLN A 36 -6.01 19.77 9.81
N ASP A 37 -7.12 20.41 10.17
CA ASP A 37 -7.10 21.79 10.66
C ASP A 37 -6.17 21.98 11.88
N GLU A 38 -6.19 21.02 12.80
CA GLU A 38 -5.29 20.98 13.96
C GLU A 38 -3.82 20.87 13.53
N LEU A 39 -3.50 20.01 12.57
CA LEU A 39 -2.14 19.80 12.06
C LEU A 39 -1.61 21.03 11.32
N LEU A 40 -2.44 21.74 10.55
CA LEU A 40 -2.04 22.99 9.89
C LEU A 40 -1.59 24.03 10.91
N ALA A 41 -2.47 24.31 11.89
CA ALA A 41 -2.21 25.32 12.91
C ALA A 41 -0.99 24.96 13.75
N ARG A 42 -0.88 23.70 14.20
CA ARG A 42 0.25 23.25 15.01
C ARG A 42 1.57 23.26 14.25
N ARG A 43 1.58 22.79 13.00
CA ARG A 43 2.79 22.79 12.18
C ARG A 43 3.27 24.20 11.91
N GLY A 44 2.36 25.12 11.57
CA GLY A 44 2.68 26.53 11.41
C GLY A 44 3.33 27.13 12.66
N ALA A 45 2.76 26.89 13.85
CA ALA A 45 3.33 27.37 15.10
C ALA A 45 4.72 26.77 15.41
N ILE A 46 4.90 25.46 15.18
CA ILE A 46 6.19 24.78 15.39
C ILE A 46 7.26 25.32 14.43
N VAL A 47 6.93 25.45 13.14
CA VAL A 47 7.86 25.96 12.11
C VAL A 47 8.22 27.43 12.38
N ALA A 48 7.25 28.26 12.79
CA ALA A 48 7.51 29.64 13.17
C ALA A 48 8.49 29.73 14.36
N GLY A 49 8.24 28.98 15.44
CA GLY A 49 9.12 28.98 16.61
C GLY A 49 10.52 28.42 16.32
N LEU A 50 10.64 27.40 15.47
CA LEU A 50 11.95 26.89 15.06
C LEU A 50 12.74 27.88 14.21
N ARG A 51 12.06 28.66 13.35
CA ARG A 51 12.70 29.70 12.52
C ARG A 51 13.27 30.86 13.35
N GLU A 52 12.78 31.09 14.55
CA GLU A 52 13.37 32.05 15.50
C GLU A 52 14.71 31.55 16.06
N ILE A 53 14.94 30.24 16.07
CA ILE A 53 16.14 29.60 16.62
C ILE A 53 17.19 29.34 15.52
N THR A 54 16.76 28.87 14.35
CA THR A 54 17.65 28.50 13.25
C THR A 54 16.97 28.59 11.89
N HIS A 55 17.77 28.69 10.82
CA HIS A 55 17.28 28.57 9.46
C HIS A 55 16.89 27.11 9.15
N LEU A 56 15.66 26.92 8.67
CA LEU A 56 15.17 25.62 8.20
C LEU A 56 15.34 25.53 6.68
N GLU A 57 16.20 24.64 6.21
CA GLU A 57 16.40 24.41 4.76
C GLU A 57 15.16 23.79 4.12
N PHE A 58 14.54 22.82 4.82
CA PHE A 58 13.29 22.22 4.39
C PHE A 58 12.43 21.79 5.58
N VAL A 59 11.12 21.82 5.34
CA VAL A 59 10.09 21.26 6.19
C VAL A 59 9.39 20.18 5.38
N ASN A 60 9.72 18.93 5.69
CA ASN A 60 9.15 17.77 5.03
C ASN A 60 7.83 17.35 5.68
N GLY A 61 6.86 16.96 4.86
CA GLY A 61 5.69 16.26 5.36
C GLY A 61 4.95 15.44 4.32
N GLY A 62 3.85 14.87 4.77
CA GLY A 62 2.88 14.20 3.92
C GLY A 62 3.12 12.71 3.75
N GLY A 63 2.48 12.20 2.73
CA GLY A 63 2.39 10.80 2.35
C GLY A 63 1.36 10.70 1.24
N THR A 64 1.32 9.57 0.52
CA THR A 64 0.43 9.43 -0.65
C THR A 64 -1.03 9.84 -0.35
N GLY A 65 -1.54 9.47 0.83
CA GLY A 65 -2.93 9.76 1.22
C GLY A 65 -3.24 11.20 1.62
N SER A 66 -2.23 12.03 1.83
CA SER A 66 -2.39 13.42 2.28
C SER A 66 -1.64 14.41 1.39
N LEU A 67 -1.21 14.00 0.20
CA LEU A 67 -0.42 14.80 -0.75
C LEU A 67 -1.03 16.17 -1.01
N GLU A 68 -2.29 16.22 -1.48
CA GLU A 68 -2.98 17.46 -1.83
C GLU A 68 -3.07 18.42 -0.64
N TYR A 69 -3.45 17.88 0.51
CA TYR A 69 -3.58 18.65 1.73
C TYR A 69 -2.23 19.18 2.23
N THR A 70 -1.20 18.33 2.20
CA THR A 70 0.13 18.69 2.72
C THR A 70 0.84 19.67 1.78
N ALA A 71 0.59 19.58 0.47
CA ALA A 71 1.11 20.52 -0.52
C ALA A 71 0.50 21.92 -0.38
N ALA A 72 -0.69 22.05 0.22
CA ALA A 72 -1.34 23.33 0.48
C ALA A 72 -0.91 23.99 1.80
N ASP A 73 -0.14 23.28 2.64
CA ASP A 73 0.35 23.81 3.92
C ASP A 73 1.53 24.79 3.68
N PRO A 74 1.39 26.08 3.99
CA PRO A 74 2.43 27.08 3.71
C PRO A 74 3.69 26.90 4.57
N ALA A 75 3.63 26.09 5.63
CA ALA A 75 4.79 25.76 6.45
C ALA A 75 5.63 24.62 5.83
N VAL A 76 5.10 23.87 4.86
CA VAL A 76 5.75 22.72 4.22
C VAL A 76 6.47 23.16 2.95
N THR A 77 7.72 22.73 2.79
CA THR A 77 8.52 23.02 1.60
C THR A 77 8.75 21.77 0.75
N GLU A 78 8.53 20.58 1.31
CA GLU A 78 8.70 19.31 0.63
C GLU A 78 7.58 18.32 0.99
N THR A 79 6.98 17.70 -0.02
CA THR A 79 5.98 16.65 0.16
C THR A 79 6.51 15.30 -0.29
N THR A 80 6.21 14.25 0.47
CA THR A 80 6.61 12.88 0.13
C THR A 80 5.45 11.99 -0.27
N ALA A 81 5.72 11.06 -1.18
CA ALA A 81 4.82 10.02 -1.62
C ALA A 81 5.62 8.75 -1.93
N GLY A 82 4.98 7.59 -1.80
CA GLY A 82 5.64 6.34 -2.14
C GLY A 82 4.66 5.21 -2.40
N SER A 83 3.79 4.93 -1.43
CA SER A 83 2.82 3.84 -1.55
C SER A 83 1.85 3.98 -2.75
N GLY A 84 1.60 5.19 -3.23
CA GLY A 84 0.80 5.42 -4.45
C GLY A 84 1.46 5.00 -5.75
N LEU A 85 2.79 4.87 -5.77
CA LEU A 85 3.52 4.42 -6.98
C LEU A 85 3.19 2.96 -7.32
N LEU A 86 2.95 2.12 -6.31
CA LEU A 86 2.61 0.69 -6.51
C LEU A 86 1.11 0.42 -6.33
N ALA A 87 0.43 1.22 -5.51
CA ALA A 87 -1.01 1.19 -5.29
C ALA A 87 -1.60 -0.21 -4.95
N GLY A 88 -1.20 -0.75 -3.79
CA GLY A 88 -1.84 -1.93 -3.18
C GLY A 88 -3.35 -1.73 -2.95
N HIS A 89 -4.09 -2.82 -2.73
CA HIS A 89 -5.56 -2.77 -2.79
C HIS A 89 -6.24 -2.01 -1.63
N LEU A 90 -5.51 -1.57 -0.59
CA LEU A 90 -6.08 -0.63 0.38
C LEU A 90 -6.42 0.73 -0.25
N PHE A 91 -5.75 1.10 -1.35
CA PHE A 91 -6.09 2.30 -2.11
C PHE A 91 -7.44 2.20 -2.83
N ASP A 92 -8.01 1.01 -3.00
CA ASP A 92 -9.35 0.85 -3.60
C ASP A 92 -10.44 1.51 -2.74
N GLY A 93 -10.17 1.72 -1.44
CA GLY A 93 -11.08 2.40 -0.50
C GLY A 93 -10.76 3.89 -0.30
N TYR A 94 -9.92 4.50 -1.13
CA TYR A 94 -9.64 5.93 -1.07
C TYR A 94 -10.62 6.71 -1.96
N ARG A 95 -11.14 7.84 -1.45
CA ARG A 95 -11.96 8.76 -2.26
C ARG A 95 -11.17 9.91 -2.89
N ALA A 96 -10.12 10.38 -2.22
CA ALA A 96 -9.41 11.59 -2.63
C ALA A 96 -8.78 11.47 -4.03
N PHE A 97 -8.32 10.28 -4.41
CA PHE A 97 -7.79 9.97 -5.73
C PHE A 97 -7.90 8.47 -6.02
N THR A 98 -7.78 8.10 -7.30
CA THR A 98 -7.88 6.70 -7.75
C THR A 98 -6.58 6.29 -8.46
N PRO A 99 -5.58 5.76 -7.74
CA PRO A 99 -4.31 5.40 -8.36
C PRO A 99 -4.47 4.14 -9.22
N ALA A 100 -3.78 4.09 -10.37
CA ALA A 100 -3.69 2.89 -11.18
C ALA A 100 -2.83 1.84 -10.44
N PRO A 101 -3.34 0.63 -10.17
CA PRO A 101 -2.53 -0.42 -9.55
C PRO A 101 -1.33 -0.79 -10.43
N ALA A 102 -0.13 -0.74 -9.87
CA ALA A 102 1.11 -0.93 -10.63
C ALA A 102 1.98 -2.10 -10.13
N ALA A 103 1.56 -2.78 -9.06
CA ALA A 103 2.25 -3.97 -8.56
C ALA A 103 1.27 -5.14 -8.32
N ALA A 104 1.70 -6.32 -8.74
CA ALA A 104 1.02 -7.58 -8.48
C ALA A 104 2.05 -8.71 -8.34
N PHE A 105 1.64 -9.81 -7.74
CA PHE A 105 2.43 -11.04 -7.67
C PHE A 105 1.58 -12.23 -8.12
N ALA A 106 2.20 -13.26 -8.68
CA ALA A 106 1.51 -14.44 -9.18
C ALA A 106 1.79 -15.65 -8.28
N LEU A 107 0.76 -16.46 -8.06
CA LEU A 107 0.87 -17.79 -7.45
C LEU A 107 0.35 -18.83 -8.45
N GLU A 108 0.98 -20.00 -8.48
CA GLU A 108 0.62 -21.08 -9.39
C GLU A 108 -0.47 -21.96 -8.77
N VAL A 109 -1.41 -22.41 -9.60
CA VAL A 109 -2.41 -23.42 -9.24
C VAL A 109 -1.72 -24.76 -9.10
N VAL A 110 -1.78 -25.34 -7.91
CA VAL A 110 -1.15 -26.65 -7.59
C VAL A 110 -2.15 -27.78 -7.45
N ARG A 111 -3.45 -27.46 -7.28
CA ARG A 111 -4.50 -28.48 -7.15
C ARG A 111 -5.86 -27.96 -7.60
N LYS A 112 -6.67 -28.87 -8.16
CA LYS A 112 -8.07 -28.65 -8.57
C LYS A 112 -9.00 -29.64 -7.84
N PRO A 113 -9.46 -29.32 -6.61
CA PRO A 113 -10.29 -30.25 -5.82
C PRO A 113 -11.75 -30.29 -6.27
N LEU A 114 -12.28 -29.18 -6.81
CA LEU A 114 -13.62 -29.06 -7.39
C LEU A 114 -13.57 -28.19 -8.64
N ASP A 115 -14.58 -28.27 -9.50
CA ASP A 115 -14.63 -27.47 -10.73
C ASP A 115 -14.55 -25.97 -10.44
N ASP A 116 -15.26 -25.46 -9.43
CA ASP A 116 -15.29 -24.04 -9.06
C ASP A 116 -14.22 -23.63 -8.04
N ILE A 117 -13.29 -24.53 -7.69
CA ILE A 117 -12.19 -24.26 -6.75
C ILE A 117 -10.83 -24.55 -7.38
N ALA A 118 -9.93 -23.57 -7.32
CA ALA A 118 -8.52 -23.73 -7.66
C ALA A 118 -7.66 -23.42 -6.43
N VAL A 119 -6.72 -24.30 -6.11
CA VAL A 119 -5.81 -24.13 -4.96
C VAL A 119 -4.46 -23.68 -5.48
N VAL A 120 -4.01 -22.50 -5.03
CA VAL A 120 -2.70 -21.95 -5.38
C VAL A 120 -1.64 -22.30 -4.34
N LEU A 121 -0.37 -22.30 -4.76
CA LEU A 121 0.77 -22.49 -3.88
C LEU A 121 0.94 -21.28 -2.96
N GLY A 122 0.95 -21.52 -1.66
CA GLY A 122 0.94 -20.48 -0.64
C GLY A 122 -0.34 -19.68 -0.62
N GLY A 123 -0.32 -18.56 0.10
CA GLY A 123 -1.43 -17.62 0.19
C GLY A 123 -1.05 -16.20 -0.13
N GLY A 124 0.17 -16.02 -0.64
CA GLY A 124 0.81 -14.74 -0.72
C GLY A 124 1.21 -14.28 0.67
N TRP A 125 1.11 -12.97 0.87
CA TRP A 125 1.59 -12.32 2.08
C TRP A 125 0.46 -11.51 2.70
N ILE A 126 0.11 -11.84 3.94
CA ILE A 126 -0.82 -11.05 4.74
C ILE A 126 -0.09 -9.80 5.20
N ALA A 127 -0.72 -8.65 4.99
CA ALA A 127 -0.15 -7.37 5.34
C ALA A 127 -0.06 -7.17 6.85
N SER A 128 0.96 -6.45 7.30
CA SER A 128 1.15 -6.15 8.73
C SER A 128 -0.03 -5.36 9.32
N GLY A 129 -0.28 -5.55 10.62
CA GLY A 129 -1.33 -4.87 11.39
C GLY A 129 -2.33 -5.85 12.01
N PRO A 130 -3.50 -5.35 12.45
CA PRO A 130 -4.54 -6.20 13.06
C PRO A 130 -4.96 -7.33 12.10
N PRO A 131 -5.26 -8.54 12.61
CA PRO A 131 -5.62 -9.70 11.79
C PRO A 131 -7.06 -9.58 11.27
N VAL A 132 -7.27 -8.68 10.32
CA VAL A 132 -8.58 -8.37 9.71
C VAL A 132 -8.57 -8.62 8.21
N ALA A 133 -9.76 -8.78 7.63
CA ALA A 133 -9.94 -9.11 6.22
C ALA A 133 -9.21 -8.17 5.25
N SER A 134 -9.09 -6.87 5.59
CA SER A 134 -8.38 -5.89 4.75
C SER A 134 -6.87 -6.12 4.63
N ARG A 135 -6.29 -7.02 5.44
CA ARG A 135 -4.88 -7.42 5.36
C ARG A 135 -4.61 -8.58 4.41
N GLN A 136 -5.65 -9.31 4.03
CA GLN A 136 -5.52 -10.43 3.10
C GLN A 136 -5.13 -9.91 1.71
N PRO A 137 -4.20 -10.56 0.99
CA PRO A 137 -3.97 -10.23 -0.41
C PRO A 137 -5.21 -10.54 -1.24
N ARG A 138 -5.43 -9.78 -2.30
CA ARG A 138 -6.63 -9.85 -3.12
C ARG A 138 -6.32 -10.52 -4.46
N PRO A 139 -6.91 -11.68 -4.81
CA PRO A 139 -6.82 -12.20 -6.17
C PRO A 139 -7.56 -11.25 -7.11
N VAL A 140 -6.90 -10.86 -8.20
CA VAL A 140 -7.43 -9.89 -9.18
C VAL A 140 -7.51 -10.44 -10.59
N TRP A 141 -6.70 -11.44 -10.93
CA TRP A 141 -6.74 -12.07 -12.24
C TRP A 141 -6.45 -13.58 -12.17
N PRO A 142 -7.23 -14.45 -12.81
CA PRO A 142 -8.50 -14.14 -13.50
C PRO A 142 -9.55 -13.52 -12.56
N PRO A 143 -10.49 -12.71 -13.09
CA PRO A 143 -11.43 -11.98 -12.25
C PRO A 143 -12.47 -12.92 -11.63
N GLY A 144 -13.09 -12.48 -10.53
CA GLY A 144 -14.16 -13.22 -9.86
C GLY A 144 -13.70 -14.36 -8.94
N LEU A 145 -12.41 -14.50 -8.71
CA LEU A 145 -11.86 -15.39 -7.69
C LEU A 145 -11.94 -14.72 -6.31
N LYS A 146 -12.26 -15.52 -5.28
CA LYS A 146 -12.27 -15.10 -3.88
C LYS A 146 -11.73 -16.21 -2.99
N THR A 147 -11.10 -15.82 -1.89
CA THR A 147 -10.75 -16.78 -0.83
C THR A 147 -12.01 -17.32 -0.17
N LEU A 148 -11.91 -18.53 0.39
CA LEU A 148 -12.98 -19.09 1.21
C LEU A 148 -13.00 -18.39 2.57
N GLY A 149 -14.20 -18.03 3.06
CA GLY A 149 -14.35 -17.15 4.22
C GLY A 149 -13.77 -17.68 5.54
N ARG A 150 -13.58 -18.99 5.66
CA ARG A 150 -12.97 -19.62 6.85
C ARG A 150 -11.46 -19.84 6.73
N GLU A 151 -10.88 -19.66 5.55
CA GLU A 151 -9.49 -20.04 5.27
C GLU A 151 -8.59 -18.81 5.05
N GLY A 152 -9.06 -17.84 4.26
CA GLY A 152 -8.20 -16.71 3.86
C GLY A 152 -6.98 -17.19 3.06
N ALA A 153 -5.89 -16.42 3.11
CA ALA A 153 -4.58 -16.82 2.61
C ALA A 153 -3.91 -17.82 3.57
N GLY A 154 -3.68 -19.04 3.11
CA GLY A 154 -2.96 -20.08 3.84
C GLY A 154 -1.47 -20.10 3.51
N GLU A 155 -0.61 -20.31 4.50
CA GLU A 155 0.85 -20.32 4.34
C GLU A 155 1.34 -21.33 3.27
N VAL A 156 0.75 -22.52 3.28
CA VAL A 156 1.15 -23.62 2.39
C VAL A 156 0.40 -23.59 1.07
N GLN A 157 -0.92 -23.35 1.13
CA GLN A 157 -1.84 -23.37 -0.01
C GLN A 157 -3.05 -22.49 0.28
N THR A 158 -3.66 -21.94 -0.77
CA THR A 158 -4.87 -21.13 -0.66
C THR A 158 -5.92 -21.55 -1.66
N PRO A 159 -7.09 -22.04 -1.22
CA PRO A 159 -8.21 -22.28 -2.12
C PRO A 159 -8.88 -20.96 -2.50
N LEU A 160 -9.08 -20.82 -3.81
CA LEU A 160 -9.83 -19.76 -4.44
C LEU A 160 -11.07 -20.35 -5.09
N GLN A 161 -12.21 -19.78 -4.80
CA GLN A 161 -13.48 -20.14 -5.41
C GLN A 161 -13.91 -19.07 -6.41
N GLY A 162 -14.52 -19.48 -7.52
CA GLY A 162 -15.16 -18.57 -8.46
C GLY A 162 -15.38 -19.17 -9.83
N GLU A 163 -16.16 -18.49 -10.67
CA GLU A 163 -16.46 -18.98 -12.01
C GLU A 163 -15.20 -19.13 -12.88
N SER A 164 -14.24 -18.22 -12.74
CA SER A 164 -12.95 -18.33 -13.44
C SER A 164 -12.14 -19.54 -12.99
N ALA A 165 -12.36 -20.08 -11.79
CA ALA A 165 -11.67 -21.28 -11.32
C ALA A 165 -12.03 -22.52 -12.15
N ARG A 166 -13.19 -22.54 -12.82
CA ARG A 166 -13.62 -23.64 -13.71
C ARG A 166 -12.73 -23.80 -14.94
N ARG A 167 -12.08 -22.72 -15.37
CA ARG A 167 -11.17 -22.73 -16.53
C ARG A 167 -9.70 -22.90 -16.15
N LEU A 168 -9.38 -22.74 -14.86
CA LEU A 168 -8.02 -22.91 -14.35
C LEU A 168 -7.62 -24.38 -14.27
N ARG A 169 -6.36 -24.65 -14.62
CA ARG A 169 -5.68 -25.94 -14.55
C ARG A 169 -4.46 -25.84 -13.65
N VAL A 170 -3.95 -26.98 -13.21
CA VAL A 170 -2.67 -27.04 -12.50
C VAL A 170 -1.57 -26.46 -13.41
N GLY A 171 -0.75 -25.57 -12.86
CA GLY A 171 0.28 -24.80 -13.58
C GLY A 171 -0.18 -23.41 -14.04
N ASP A 172 -1.49 -23.13 -14.08
CA ASP A 172 -1.97 -21.77 -14.39
C ASP A 172 -1.63 -20.80 -13.26
N ARG A 173 -1.57 -19.50 -13.58
CA ARG A 173 -1.25 -18.44 -12.61
C ARG A 173 -2.48 -17.65 -12.20
N VAL A 174 -2.53 -17.32 -10.91
CA VAL A 174 -3.45 -16.33 -10.37
C VAL A 174 -2.64 -15.16 -9.85
N TRP A 175 -3.02 -13.96 -10.28
CA TRP A 175 -2.40 -12.70 -9.88
C TRP A 175 -3.15 -12.07 -8.71
N PHE A 176 -2.36 -11.56 -7.78
CA PHE A 176 -2.80 -10.94 -6.55
C PHE A 176 -2.27 -9.53 -6.45
N ARG A 177 -3.07 -8.64 -5.84
CA ARG A 177 -2.59 -7.37 -5.28
C ARG A 177 -2.36 -7.53 -3.79
N HIS A 178 -1.26 -6.99 -3.30
CA HIS A 178 -1.00 -6.91 -1.86
C HIS A 178 -1.81 -5.76 -1.23
N ALA A 179 -2.15 -5.86 0.06
CA ALA A 179 -2.92 -4.83 0.74
C ALA A 179 -2.12 -3.53 0.88
N LYS A 180 -0.88 -3.65 1.35
CA LYS A 180 0.04 -2.53 1.54
C LYS A 180 1.10 -2.51 0.44
N SER A 181 1.19 -1.40 -0.28
CA SER A 181 2.04 -1.23 -1.46
C SER A 181 3.49 -1.64 -1.27
N GLY A 182 4.14 -1.17 -0.21
CA GLY A 182 5.58 -1.38 0.00
C GLY A 182 5.93 -2.79 0.45
N GLU A 183 5.03 -3.52 1.09
CA GLU A 183 5.41 -4.78 1.76
C GLU A 183 5.74 -5.93 0.80
N LEU A 184 5.43 -5.79 -0.50
CA LEU A 184 5.92 -6.73 -1.51
C LEU A 184 7.45 -6.71 -1.62
N SER A 185 8.10 -5.54 -1.47
CA SER A 185 9.56 -5.44 -1.61
C SER A 185 10.32 -6.16 -0.51
N GLU A 186 9.66 -6.47 0.60
CA GLU A 186 10.23 -7.24 1.72
C GLU A 186 10.19 -8.75 1.46
N ARG A 187 9.48 -9.19 0.42
CA ARG A 187 9.20 -10.60 0.13
C ARG A 187 9.89 -11.12 -1.12
N VAL A 188 10.23 -10.23 -2.04
CA VAL A 188 10.85 -10.55 -3.33
C VAL A 188 12.13 -9.76 -3.50
N ASP A 189 13.06 -10.31 -4.27
CA ASP A 189 14.35 -9.66 -4.53
C ASP A 189 14.27 -8.64 -5.67
N ARG A 190 13.29 -8.79 -6.57
CA ARG A 190 13.16 -7.96 -7.78
C ARG A 190 11.69 -7.72 -8.12
N TYR A 191 11.43 -6.55 -8.71
CA TYR A 191 10.25 -6.31 -9.52
C TYR A 191 10.59 -6.47 -10.99
N HIS A 192 9.74 -7.19 -11.71
CA HIS A 192 9.75 -7.21 -13.17
C HIS A 192 8.88 -6.07 -13.70
N LEU A 193 9.45 -5.20 -14.53
CA LEU A 193 8.78 -4.04 -15.07
C LEU A 193 8.21 -4.37 -16.45
N THR A 194 6.93 -4.06 -16.65
CA THR A 194 6.24 -4.35 -17.91
C THR A 194 5.66 -3.09 -18.53
N LEU A 195 5.63 -3.05 -19.87
CA LEU A 195 4.91 -2.05 -20.65
C LEU A 195 4.00 -2.81 -21.63
N GLY A 196 2.70 -2.80 -21.35
CA GLY A 196 1.75 -3.69 -22.03
C GLY A 196 2.12 -5.16 -21.79
N GLU A 197 2.31 -5.92 -22.88
CA GLU A 197 2.67 -7.34 -22.82
C GLU A 197 4.20 -7.57 -22.81
N SER A 198 5.01 -6.51 -22.86
CA SER A 198 6.47 -6.61 -22.95
C SER A 198 7.13 -6.42 -21.59
N LEU A 199 8.06 -7.31 -21.25
CA LEU A 199 9.01 -7.11 -20.15
C LEU A 199 10.05 -6.07 -20.59
N VAL A 200 10.13 -4.95 -19.89
CA VAL A 200 11.01 -3.82 -20.24
C VAL A 200 12.19 -3.65 -19.29
N GLY A 201 12.22 -4.37 -18.17
CA GLY A 201 13.35 -4.35 -17.26
C GLY A 201 13.05 -4.98 -15.91
N GLU A 202 13.99 -4.81 -14.99
CA GLU A 202 13.89 -5.28 -13.63
C GLU A 202 14.46 -4.21 -12.68
N ALA A 203 13.88 -4.11 -11.49
CA ALA A 203 14.39 -3.28 -10.41
C ALA A 203 14.63 -4.13 -9.17
N ALA A 204 15.82 -4.02 -8.56
CA ALA A 204 16.10 -4.67 -7.28
C ALA A 204 15.26 -4.04 -6.17
N THR A 205 14.82 -4.88 -5.23
CA THR A 205 14.32 -4.41 -3.93
C THR A 205 15.50 -4.28 -2.96
N TYR A 206 15.31 -3.61 -1.84
CA TYR A 206 16.34 -3.59 -0.79
C TYR A 206 16.72 -5.00 -0.32
N ARG A 207 15.75 -5.92 -0.28
CA ARG A 207 16.01 -7.34 -0.03
C ARG A 207 16.95 -7.95 -1.09
N GLY A 208 16.70 -7.69 -2.37
CA GLY A 208 17.56 -8.13 -3.47
C GLY A 208 18.96 -7.51 -3.44
N GLU A 209 19.12 -6.35 -2.80
CA GLU A 209 20.41 -5.72 -2.51
C GLU A 209 21.08 -6.26 -1.23
N GLY A 210 20.52 -7.31 -0.62
CA GLY A 210 21.04 -7.91 0.60
C GLY A 210 20.79 -7.06 1.86
N LYS A 211 19.84 -6.13 1.81
CA LYS A 211 19.45 -5.32 2.96
C LYS A 211 18.20 -5.91 3.62
N SER A 212 18.21 -5.93 4.95
CA SER A 212 17.05 -6.25 5.77
C SER A 212 16.89 -5.12 6.77
N PHE A 213 15.85 -4.33 6.58
CA PHE A 213 15.51 -3.23 7.47
C PHE A 213 14.21 -3.64 8.17
N LEU A 214 14.33 -4.14 9.40
CA LEU A 214 13.31 -4.81 10.26
C LEU A 214 13.41 -6.34 10.27
#